data_AF-A0A7C4G1R2-F1
#
_entry.id   AF-A0A7C4G1R2-F1
#
_cell.length_a   1.000
_cell.length_b   1.000
_cell.length_c   1.000
_cell.angle_alpha   90.00
_cell.angle_beta   90.00
_cell.angle_gamma   90.00
#
_symmetry.space_group_name_H-M   'P 1'
#
loop_
_entity.id
_entity.type
_entity.pdbx_description
1 polymer ?
#
loop_
_entity_poly.entity_id
_entity_poly.type
_entity_poly.pdbx_seq_one_letter_code
_entity_poly.pdbx_strand_id
1 'polypeptide(L)'
;MKSILSVIVCLLLVGAIGLAASIDGKWVMERKMEREGKSFSITQTFDLKSSGNKLTGTVTMSFGNQEPRSMPIRNGKIDGDKFTFTVVMETPKGEFKSVYEGKVEGDTIRGTVSREGGEGRPFDAKRK
;
A
#
# COMPACT_ATOMS: atom_id res chain seq x y z
N MET A 1 -13.52 -60.11 -7.44
CA MET A 1 -14.76 -59.33 -7.66
C MET A 1 -14.33 -57.87 -7.72
N LYS A 2 -14.12 -57.30 -8.93
CA LYS A 2 -15.05 -56.37 -9.64
C LYS A 2 -15.39 -55.18 -8.71
N SER A 3 -14.95 -53.92 -8.89
CA SER A 3 -14.87 -53.10 -10.11
C SER A 3 -13.95 -51.87 -9.84
N ILE A 4 -13.00 -51.51 -10.73
CA ILE A 4 -13.01 -50.35 -11.68
C ILE A 4 -13.44 -48.99 -11.07
N LEU A 5 -12.51 -48.03 -10.94
CA LEU A 5 -12.63 -46.68 -11.55
C LEU A 5 -11.35 -45.84 -11.36
N SER A 6 -10.72 -45.46 -12.48
CA SER A 6 -9.76 -44.35 -12.58
C SER A 6 -10.40 -43.03 -12.16
N VAL A 7 -9.70 -42.22 -11.36
CA VAL A 7 -9.77 -40.75 -11.48
C VAL A 7 -8.38 -40.17 -11.22
N ILE A 8 -7.71 -39.84 -12.32
CA ILE A 8 -6.58 -38.92 -12.39
C ILE A 8 -7.11 -37.55 -11.89
N VAL A 9 -6.71 -37.14 -10.69
CA VAL A 9 -6.81 -35.74 -10.28
C VAL A 9 -5.48 -35.09 -10.60
N CYS A 10 -5.33 -34.71 -11.87
CA CYS A 10 -4.40 -33.65 -12.25
C CYS A 10 -4.81 -32.40 -11.47
N LEU A 11 -4.06 -32.10 -10.41
CA LEU A 11 -4.15 -30.83 -9.70
C LEU A 11 -3.68 -29.75 -10.68
N LEU A 12 -4.64 -29.23 -11.46
CA LEU A 12 -4.53 -28.01 -12.22
C LEU A 12 -4.29 -26.87 -11.22
N LEU A 13 -3.02 -26.66 -10.86
CA LEU A 13 -2.50 -25.36 -10.46
C LEU A 13 -2.60 -24.46 -11.70
N VAL A 14 -3.81 -24.02 -12.00
CA VAL A 14 -4.00 -22.78 -12.75
C VAL A 14 -3.58 -21.70 -11.76
N GLY A 15 -2.27 -21.45 -11.71
CA GLY A 15 -1.76 -20.21 -11.16
C GLY A 15 -2.47 -19.13 -11.95
N ALA A 16 -3.41 -18.45 -11.30
CA ALA A 16 -3.92 -17.21 -11.82
C ALA A 16 -2.68 -16.33 -12.02
N ILE A 17 -2.24 -16.18 -13.26
CA ILE A 17 -1.35 -15.10 -13.65
C ILE A 17 -2.24 -13.87 -13.50
N GLY A 18 -2.39 -13.43 -12.25
CA GLY A 18 -2.87 -12.10 -11.96
C GLY A 18 -1.90 -11.20 -12.69
N LEU A 19 -2.36 -10.59 -13.78
CA LEU A 19 -1.69 -9.43 -14.32
C LEU A 19 -1.69 -8.42 -13.18
N ALA A 20 -0.62 -8.41 -12.39
CA ALA A 20 -0.43 -7.43 -11.34
C ALA A 20 -0.48 -6.09 -12.06
N ALA A 21 -1.58 -5.36 -11.87
CA ALA A 21 -1.70 -4.03 -12.44
C ALA A 21 -0.50 -3.23 -11.93
N SER A 22 0.16 -2.51 -12.84
CA SER A 22 1.38 -1.80 -12.49
C SER A 22 1.09 -0.88 -11.29
N ILE A 23 1.95 -0.98 -10.27
CA ILE A 23 1.90 -0.10 -9.09
C ILE A 23 2.28 1.33 -9.45
N ASP A 24 2.92 1.51 -10.61
CA ASP A 24 3.33 2.81 -11.13
C ASP A 24 2.15 3.78 -11.23
N GLY A 25 2.41 5.02 -10.84
CA GLY A 25 1.47 6.13 -10.96
C GLY A 25 1.14 6.80 -9.64
N LYS A 26 0.14 7.68 -9.70
CA LYS A 26 -0.35 8.45 -8.56
C LYS A 26 -1.54 7.75 -7.93
N TRP A 27 -1.52 7.63 -6.61
CA TRP A 27 -2.57 7.05 -5.79
C TRP A 27 -2.95 8.03 -4.70
N VAL A 28 -4.23 8.14 -4.38
CA VAL A 28 -4.74 9.08 -3.39
C VAL A 28 -5.64 8.36 -2.41
N MET A 29 -5.38 8.58 -1.13
CA MET A 29 -6.32 8.28 -0.05
C MET A 29 -6.73 9.56 0.65
N GLU A 30 -7.99 9.61 1.06
CA GLU A 30 -8.53 10.70 1.86
C GLU A 30 -9.15 10.13 3.12
N ARG A 31 -8.85 10.74 4.25
CA ARG A 31 -9.45 10.38 5.53
C ARG A 31 -9.84 11.62 6.30
N LYS A 32 -11.00 11.56 6.95
CA LYS A 32 -11.41 12.56 7.93
C LYS A 32 -10.93 12.10 9.30
N MET A 33 -10.31 13.00 10.05
CA MET A 33 -9.98 12.80 11.45
C MET A 33 -10.72 13.85 12.27
N GLU A 34 -11.29 13.45 13.39
CA GLU A 34 -11.84 14.38 14.36
C GLU A 34 -10.86 14.53 15.53
N ARG A 35 -10.54 15.76 15.90
CA ARG A 35 -9.70 16.07 17.05
C ARG A 35 -10.23 17.32 17.73
N GLU A 36 -10.49 17.24 19.04
CA GLU A 36 -10.94 18.38 19.85
C GLU A 36 -12.21 19.04 19.28
N GLY A 37 -13.17 18.24 18.79
CA GLY A 37 -14.43 18.70 18.19
C GLY A 37 -14.28 19.34 16.80
N LYS A 38 -13.08 19.31 16.21
CA LYS A 38 -12.81 19.81 14.86
C LYS A 38 -12.53 18.66 13.90
N SER A 39 -13.21 18.69 12.75
CA SER A 39 -12.96 17.76 11.65
C SER A 39 -11.83 18.29 10.76
N PHE A 40 -10.84 17.45 10.49
CA PHE A 40 -9.73 17.73 9.58
C PHE A 40 -9.68 16.67 8.48
N SER A 41 -9.60 17.10 7.22
CA SER A 41 -9.34 16.21 6.09
C SER A 41 -7.84 16.04 5.91
N ILE A 42 -7.42 14.78 5.77
CA ILE A 42 -6.05 14.40 5.46
C ILE A 42 -6.06 13.69 4.13
N THR A 43 -5.36 14.27 3.17
CA THR A 43 -5.16 13.69 1.85
C THR A 43 -3.72 13.21 1.75
N GLN A 44 -3.53 11.96 1.38
CA GLN A 44 -2.22 11.37 1.17
C GLN A 44 -2.11 10.91 -0.27
N THR A 45 -1.13 11.45 -0.98
CA THR A 45 -0.81 11.11 -2.37
C THR A 45 0.47 10.30 -2.40
N PHE A 46 0.42 9.13 -3.04
CA PHE A 46 1.57 8.28 -3.32
C PHE A 46 1.92 8.44 -4.79
N ASP A 47 3.15 8.85 -5.09
CA ASP A 47 3.71 8.81 -6.44
C ASP A 47 4.68 7.63 -6.48
N LEU A 48 4.27 6.54 -7.13
CA LEU A 48 4.96 5.25 -7.08
C LEU A 48 5.61 4.93 -8.42
N LYS A 49 6.82 4.37 -8.35
CA LYS A 49 7.57 3.87 -9.51
C LYS A 49 8.26 2.56 -9.18
N SER A 50 8.01 1.54 -9.99
CA SER A 50 8.63 0.23 -9.91
C SER A 50 9.85 0.15 -10.83
N SER A 51 10.88 -0.58 -10.38
CA SER A 51 12.04 -0.94 -11.19
C SER A 51 12.51 -2.33 -10.74
N GLY A 52 12.08 -3.36 -11.48
CA GLY A 52 12.26 -4.75 -11.08
C GLY A 52 11.56 -5.01 -9.73
N ASN A 53 12.33 -5.42 -8.73
CA ASN A 53 11.83 -5.68 -7.38
C ASN A 53 11.92 -4.47 -6.43
N LYS A 54 12.29 -3.29 -6.93
CA LYS A 54 12.40 -2.06 -6.14
C LYS A 54 11.19 -1.17 -6.35
N LEU A 55 10.70 -0.59 -5.27
CA LEU A 55 9.68 0.46 -5.28
C LEU A 55 10.32 1.77 -4.83
N THR A 56 10.20 2.80 -5.65
CA THR A 56 10.63 4.17 -5.32
C THR A 56 9.46 5.12 -5.48
N GLY A 57 9.64 6.35 -5.00
CA GLY A 57 8.58 7.34 -5.07
C GLY A 57 8.58 8.33 -3.92
N THR A 58 7.48 9.08 -3.84
CA THR A 58 7.23 10.05 -2.78
C THR A 58 5.83 9.87 -2.20
N VAL A 59 5.71 10.17 -0.91
CA VAL A 59 4.43 10.28 -0.22
C VAL A 59 4.23 11.72 0.20
N THR A 60 3.20 12.36 -0.34
CA THR A 60 2.81 13.72 0.02
C THR A 60 1.58 13.68 0.92
N MET A 61 1.67 14.34 2.07
CA MET A 61 0.62 14.42 3.08
C MET A 61 0.15 15.87 3.22
N SER A 62 -1.14 16.10 3.02
CA SER A 62 -1.80 17.40 3.16
C SER A 62 -2.78 17.37 4.32
N PHE A 63 -2.65 18.33 5.24
CA PHE A 63 -3.49 18.45 6.43
C PHE A 63 -4.37 19.70 6.31
N GLY A 64 -5.57 19.58 5.75
CA GLY A 64 -6.44 20.72 5.48
C GLY A 64 -5.71 21.84 4.74
N ASN A 65 -5.64 23.04 5.34
CA ASN A 65 -4.99 24.23 4.78
C ASN A 65 -3.49 24.35 5.11
N GLN A 66 -2.87 23.36 5.77
CA GLN A 66 -1.44 23.38 6.05
C GLN A 66 -0.62 23.06 4.79
N GLU A 67 0.63 23.54 4.74
CA GLU A 67 1.54 23.19 3.66
C GLU A 67 1.72 21.67 3.56
N PRO A 68 1.58 21.10 2.34
CA PRO A 68 1.82 19.68 2.11
C PRO A 68 3.25 19.30 2.46
N ARG A 69 3.44 18.15 3.09
CA ARG A 69 4.76 17.59 3.39
C ARG A 69 5.02 16.40 2.49
N SER A 70 6.16 16.39 1.81
CA SER A 70 6.56 15.28 0.95
C SER A 70 7.72 14.54 1.56
N MET A 71 7.59 13.21 1.65
CA MET A 71 8.62 12.34 2.20
C MET A 71 9.01 11.29 1.15
N PRO A 72 10.31 11.02 0.94
CA PRO A 72 10.74 10.00 0.02
C PRO A 72 10.42 8.60 0.57
N ILE A 73 10.10 7.68 -0.33
CA ILE A 73 9.98 6.27 0.00
C ILE A 73 11.37 5.69 0.28
N ARG A 74 11.48 4.93 1.38
CA ARG A 74 12.67 4.17 1.77
C ARG A 74 12.36 2.67 1.82
N ASN A 75 13.38 1.84 1.59
CA ASN A 75 13.28 0.36 1.67
C ASN A 75 12.14 -0.24 0.83
N GLY A 76 11.78 0.39 -0.28
CA GLY A 76 10.66 -0.06 -1.10
C GLY A 76 11.00 -1.34 -1.86
N LYS A 77 10.15 -2.36 -1.68
CA LYS A 77 10.28 -3.68 -2.29
C LYS A 77 8.96 -4.12 -2.92
N ILE A 78 9.06 -4.86 -4.00
CA ILE A 78 7.95 -5.53 -4.68
C ILE A 78 8.24 -7.03 -4.66
N ASP A 79 7.26 -7.81 -4.18
CA ASP A 79 7.30 -9.27 -4.08
C ASP A 79 5.99 -9.83 -4.67
N GLY A 80 6.05 -10.28 -5.93
CA GLY A 80 4.87 -10.71 -6.67
C GLY A 80 3.85 -9.58 -6.83
N ASP A 81 2.66 -9.77 -6.25
CA ASP A 81 1.56 -8.78 -6.22
C ASP A 81 1.62 -7.85 -5.00
N LYS A 82 2.53 -8.09 -4.05
CA LYS A 82 2.68 -7.33 -2.82
C LYS A 82 3.81 -6.32 -2.92
N PHE A 83 3.69 -5.27 -2.13
CA PHE A 83 4.76 -4.31 -1.91
C PHE A 83 4.91 -4.00 -0.43
N THR A 84 6.11 -3.55 -0.07
CA THR A 84 6.38 -2.94 1.23
C THR A 84 7.26 -1.71 1.05
N PHE A 85 7.04 -0.68 1.86
CA PHE A 85 7.96 0.45 1.93
C PHE A 85 7.86 1.19 3.26
N THR A 86 8.83 2.06 3.52
CA THR A 86 8.91 2.87 4.73
C THR A 86 8.89 4.36 4.39
N VAL A 87 8.22 5.15 5.21
CA VAL A 87 8.26 6.61 5.18
C VAL A 87 8.69 7.10 6.55
N VAL A 88 9.64 8.05 6.58
CA VAL A 88 10.08 8.72 7.81
C VAL A 88 9.63 10.17 7.72
N MET A 89 8.83 10.60 8.69
CA MET A 89 8.40 11.98 8.83
C MET A 89 9.06 12.59 10.07
N GLU A 90 9.78 13.69 9.88
CA GLU A 90 10.33 14.47 10.99
C GLU A 90 9.25 15.39 11.56
N THR A 91 9.13 15.41 12.89
CA THR A 91 8.20 16.28 13.61
C THR A 91 8.93 16.99 14.74
N PRO A 92 8.39 18.09 15.29
CA PRO A 92 8.96 18.72 16.48
C PRO A 92 9.07 17.79 17.70
N LYS A 93 8.36 16.65 17.70
CA LYS A 93 8.37 15.63 18.76
C LYS A 93 9.29 14.44 18.44
N GLY A 94 10.08 14.52 17.36
CA GLY A 94 10.97 13.47 16.88
C GLY A 94 10.53 12.83 15.56
N GLU A 95 11.22 11.77 15.18
CA GLU A 95 10.96 11.02 13.95
C GLU A 95 9.76 10.08 14.11
N PHE A 96 8.89 10.07 13.10
CA PHE A 96 7.77 9.16 12.99
C PHE A 96 7.97 8.26 11.76
N LYS A 97 8.35 7.01 12.00
CA LYS A 97 8.48 6.00 10.95
C LYS A 97 7.17 5.24 10.76
N SER A 98 6.72 5.18 9.52
CA SER A 98 5.54 4.42 9.08
C SER A 98 5.95 3.35 8.08
N VAL A 99 5.51 2.12 8.30
CA VAL A 99 5.69 0.99 7.37
C VAL A 99 4.36 0.77 6.65
N TYR A 100 4.45 0.71 5.32
CA TYR A 100 3.33 0.45 4.42
C TYR A 100 3.52 -0.91 3.79
N GLU A 101 2.48 -1.72 3.83
CA GLU A 101 2.41 -3.03 3.18
C GLU A 101 1.09 -3.12 2.44
N GLY A 102 1.07 -3.67 1.24
CA GLY A 102 -0.16 -3.76 0.48
C GLY A 102 0.00 -4.45 -0.86
N LYS A 103 -1.05 -4.38 -1.66
CA LYS A 103 -1.09 -4.88 -3.03
C LYS A 103 -2.01 -4.02 -3.90
N VAL A 104 -1.82 -4.11 -5.21
CA VAL A 104 -2.67 -3.43 -6.19
C VAL A 104 -3.84 -4.34 -6.58
N GLU A 105 -5.06 -3.84 -6.42
CA GLU A 105 -6.31 -4.48 -6.84
C GLU A 105 -7.03 -3.58 -7.85
N GLY A 106 -6.70 -3.74 -9.13
CA GLY A 106 -7.21 -2.87 -10.21
C GLY A 106 -6.78 -1.42 -10.00
N ASP A 107 -7.75 -0.53 -9.78
CA ASP A 107 -7.54 0.90 -9.53
C ASP A 107 -7.50 1.27 -8.04
N THR A 108 -7.35 0.28 -7.16
CA THR A 108 -7.21 0.50 -5.71
C THR A 108 -5.99 -0.22 -5.16
N ILE A 109 -5.14 0.50 -4.42
CA ILE A 109 -4.19 -0.11 -3.49
C ILE A 109 -4.93 -0.40 -2.20
N ARG A 110 -4.88 -1.65 -1.75
CA ARG A 110 -5.28 -2.03 -0.40
C ARG A 110 -4.07 -2.43 0.40
N GLY A 111 -3.99 -1.93 1.63
CA GLY A 111 -2.86 -2.23 2.47
C GLY A 111 -3.07 -1.89 3.93
N THR A 112 -1.99 -2.01 4.68
CA THR A 112 -1.89 -1.66 6.09
C THR A 112 -0.75 -0.67 6.28
N VAL A 113 -0.99 0.33 7.12
CA VAL A 113 0.03 1.26 7.60
C VAL A 113 0.22 1.07 9.11
N SER A 114 1.44 0.76 9.53
CA SER A 114 1.81 0.62 10.95
C SER A 114 2.85 1.67 11.33
N ARG A 115 2.81 2.14 12.58
CA ARG A 115 3.97 2.80 13.18
C ARG A 115 5.00 1.71 13.50
N GLU A 116 6.30 2.01 13.43
CA GLU A 116 7.33 1.06 13.89
C GLU A 116 7.00 0.55 15.31
N GLY A 117 6.85 -0.78 15.45
CA GLY A 117 6.46 -1.45 16.70
C GLY A 117 4.99 -1.32 17.12
N GLY A 118 4.12 -0.75 16.29
CA GLY A 118 2.70 -0.54 16.56
C GLY A 118 1.75 -1.41 15.71
N GLU A 119 0.46 -1.38 16.06
CA GLU A 119 -0.58 -2.08 15.32
C GLU A 119 -0.82 -1.43 13.94
N GLY A 120 -1.01 -2.28 12.92
CA GLY A 120 -1.32 -1.87 11.56
C GLY A 120 -2.76 -1.41 11.41
N ARG A 121 -2.98 -0.33 10.68
CA ARG A 121 -4.32 0.18 10.32
C ARG A 121 -4.55 0.01 8.83
N PRO A 122 -5.72 -0.47 8.39
CA PRO A 122 -6.00 -0.63 6.97
C PRO A 122 -6.08 0.73 6.28
N PHE A 123 -5.73 0.77 5.00
CA PHE A 123 -5.96 1.91 4.12
C PHE A 123 -6.32 1.42 2.71
N ASP A 124 -7.12 2.24 2.02
CA ASP A 124 -7.42 2.11 0.60
C ASP A 124 -6.99 3.41 -0.10
N ALA A 125 -6.16 3.30 -1.13
CA ALA A 125 -5.76 4.42 -1.98
C ALA A 125 -6.20 4.17 -3.42
N LYS A 126 -6.90 5.13 -4.03
CA LYS A 126 -7.40 5.00 -5.40
C LYS A 126 -6.44 5.61 -6.38
N ARG A 127 -6.33 5.02 -7.57
CA ARG A 127 -5.56 5.61 -8.67
C ARG A 127 -6.13 7.00 -9.01
N LYS A 128 -5.25 7.97 -9.22
CA LYS A 128 -5.58 9.34 -9.64
C LYS A 128 -5.52 9.51 -11.14
#